data_AF-A0A183UL93-F1
#
_entry.id   AF-A0A183UL93-F1
#
_cell.length_a   1.000
_cell.length_b   1.000
_cell.length_c   1.000
_cell.angle_alpha   90.00
_cell.angle_beta   90.00
_cell.angle_gamma   90.00
#
_symmetry.space_group_name_H-M   'P 1'
#
loop_
_entity.id
_entity.type
_entity.pdbx_description
1 polymer ?
#
loop_
_entity_poly.entity_id
_entity_poly.type
_entity_poly.pdbx_seq_one_letter_code
_entity_poly.pdbx_strand_id
1 'polypeptide(L)'
;MAQCRSECLEMNKYKIVRVHLKEDVVRAGVCRNVTSTNPSDEDSAPKSHVFPFICDRKIGIWEIDEQDEEGIVDFSIACPQVEEVESELLNTCPKSPEK
;
A
#
# COMPACT_ATOMS: atom_id res chain seq x y z
N MET A 1 -15.45 -3.97 16.34
CA MET A 1 -15.09 -2.77 15.56
C MET A 1 -14.18 -3.25 14.44
N ALA A 2 -14.46 -2.91 13.19
CA ALA A 2 -13.48 -3.15 12.13
C ALA A 2 -12.27 -2.24 12.37
N GLN A 3 -11.08 -2.64 11.95
CA GLN A 3 -9.85 -1.86 12.13
C GLN A 3 -9.10 -1.83 10.80
N CYS A 4 -8.45 -0.70 10.49
CA CYS A 4 -7.57 -0.58 9.32
C CYS A 4 -6.29 -1.39 9.56
N ARG A 5 -6.37 -2.67 9.22
CA ARG A 5 -5.33 -3.66 9.46
C ARG A 5 -4.27 -3.58 8.36
N SER A 6 -3.01 -3.40 8.75
CA SER A 6 -1.89 -3.21 7.81
C SER A 6 -1.67 -4.45 6.95
N GLU A 7 -1.82 -5.65 7.52
CA GLU A 7 -1.67 -6.91 6.80
C GLU A 7 -2.66 -7.05 5.63
N CYS A 8 -3.84 -6.42 5.76
CA CYS A 8 -4.86 -6.42 4.72
C CYS A 8 -4.55 -5.50 3.55
N LEU A 9 -3.61 -4.57 3.72
CA LEU A 9 -3.12 -3.71 2.66
C LEU A 9 -1.79 -4.23 2.08
N GLU A 10 -0.91 -4.73 2.94
CA GLU A 10 0.42 -5.24 2.55
C GLU A 10 0.32 -6.60 1.83
N MET A 11 -0.58 -7.48 2.25
CA MET A 11 -0.87 -8.80 1.64
C MET A 11 0.35 -9.67 1.34
N ASN A 12 1.42 -9.58 2.16
CA ASN A 12 2.73 -10.21 1.92
C ASN A 12 3.35 -9.90 0.55
N LYS A 13 2.92 -8.83 -0.12
CA LYS A 13 3.36 -8.45 -1.48
C LYS A 13 3.93 -7.04 -1.54
N TYR A 14 3.43 -6.16 -0.69
CA TYR A 14 3.77 -4.76 -0.68
C TYR A 14 4.10 -4.30 0.75
N LYS A 15 4.71 -3.13 0.88
CA LYS A 15 5.07 -2.56 2.18
C LYS A 15 4.47 -1.17 2.36
N ILE A 16 3.87 -0.91 3.52
CA ILE A 16 3.48 0.46 3.89
C ILE A 16 4.73 1.26 4.24
N VAL A 17 4.95 2.40 3.58
CA VAL A 17 6.14 3.26 3.76
C VAL A 17 5.82 4.66 4.27
N ARG A 18 4.54 5.07 4.27
CA ARG A 18 4.06 6.29 4.93
C ARG A 18 2.67 6.05 5.52
N VAL A 19 2.38 6.68 6.66
CA VAL A 19 1.07 6.61 7.32
C VAL A 19 0.68 7.98 7.84
N HIS A 20 -0.54 8.41 7.53
CA HIS A 20 -1.17 9.61 8.09
C HIS A 20 -2.46 9.23 8.79
N LEU A 21 -2.56 9.58 10.07
CA LEU A 21 -3.72 9.30 10.91
C LEU A 21 -4.60 10.54 10.99
N LYS A 22 -5.87 10.40 10.64
CA LYS A 22 -6.93 11.39 10.89
C LYS A 22 -8.06 10.71 11.67
N GLU A 23 -8.90 11.48 12.35
CA GLU A 23 -9.86 10.96 13.36
C GLU A 23 -10.55 9.65 12.95
N ASP A 24 -11.27 9.68 11.83
CA ASP A 24 -12.05 8.54 11.33
C ASP A 24 -11.35 7.76 10.20
N VAL A 25 -10.22 8.24 9.67
CA VAL A 25 -9.57 7.64 8.49
C VAL A 25 -8.08 7.44 8.69
N VAL A 26 -7.56 6.34 8.15
CA VAL A 26 -6.13 6.08 8.03
C VAL A 26 -5.74 6.20 6.57
N ARG A 27 -4.72 7.00 6.28
CA ARG A 27 -4.09 7.04 4.96
C ARG A 27 -2.74 6.35 5.02
N ALA A 28 -2.42 5.58 4.01
CA ALA A 28 -1.17 4.85 3.91
C ALA A 28 -0.62 4.95 2.49
N GLY A 29 0.70 5.06 2.34
CA GLY A 29 1.36 4.89 1.05
C GLY A 29 2.00 3.53 0.99
N VAL A 30 1.67 2.76 -0.04
CA VAL A 30 2.15 1.39 -0.26
C VAL A 30 3.19 1.39 -1.36
N CYS A 31 4.38 0.90 -1.04
CA CYS A 31 5.48 0.78 -1.98
C CYS A 31 5.34 -0.48 -2.83
N ARG A 32 5.54 -0.32 -4.14
CA ARG A 32 5.64 -1.40 -5.13
C ARG A 32 6.89 -1.24 -6.00
N ASN A 33 7.70 -2.30 -6.08
CA ASN A 33 8.88 -2.32 -6.93
C ASN A 33 8.51 -2.26 -8.43
N VAL A 34 9.33 -1.55 -9.19
CA VAL A 34 9.26 -1.53 -10.65
C VAL A 34 10.05 -2.73 -11.18
N THR A 35 9.37 -3.64 -11.87
CA THR A 35 10.04 -4.65 -12.69
C THR A 35 10.45 -4.00 -13.99
N SER A 36 11.63 -3.37 -14.05
CA SER A 36 12.17 -2.83 -15.30
C SER A 36 12.51 -3.99 -16.23
N THR A 37 11.95 -3.99 -17.44
CA THR A 37 12.23 -4.99 -18.47
C THR A 37 13.39 -4.59 -19.39
N ASN A 38 13.93 -3.37 -19.25
CA ASN A 38 15.02 -2.84 -20.08
C ASN A 38 16.21 -2.40 -19.20
N PRO A 39 17.39 -3.02 -19.36
CA PRO A 39 18.59 -2.73 -18.56
C PRO A 39 19.31 -1.42 -18.94
N SER A 40 18.75 -0.63 -19.87
CA SER A 40 19.44 0.53 -20.45
C SER A 40 19.25 1.85 -19.69
N ASP A 41 18.36 1.89 -18.70
CA ASP A 41 17.97 3.13 -17.97
C ASP A 41 18.22 3.05 -16.45
N GLU A 42 19.17 2.22 -16.00
CA GLU A 42 19.33 1.86 -14.57
C GLU A 42 19.65 3.04 -13.62
N ASP A 43 20.26 4.12 -14.10
CA ASP A 43 20.70 5.22 -13.22
C ASP A 43 19.62 6.29 -12.98
N SER A 44 18.62 6.40 -13.86
CA SER A 44 17.58 7.46 -13.77
C SER A 44 16.16 6.94 -13.64
N ALA A 45 15.91 5.65 -13.88
CA ALA A 45 14.57 5.07 -13.76
C ALA A 45 14.15 4.88 -12.29
N PRO A 46 12.86 5.05 -11.96
CA PRO A 46 12.34 4.73 -10.65
C PRO A 46 12.45 3.22 -10.40
N LYS A 47 12.90 2.86 -9.20
CA LYS A 47 12.98 1.47 -8.72
C LYS A 47 11.72 1.05 -7.96
N SER A 48 10.94 2.02 -7.47
CA SER A 48 9.64 1.77 -6.86
C SER A 48 8.67 2.94 -7.03
N HIS A 49 7.39 2.64 -6.86
CA HIS A 49 6.29 3.58 -6.80
C HIS A 49 5.58 3.47 -5.46
N VAL A 50 5.11 4.59 -4.89
CA VAL A 50 4.28 4.61 -3.70
C VAL A 50 2.86 5.00 -4.08
N PHE A 51 1.92 4.09 -3.84
CA PHE A 51 0.49 4.27 -4.14
C PHE A 51 -0.27 4.70 -2.88
N PRO A 52 -1.13 5.73 -2.95
CA PRO A 52 -1.89 6.19 -1.80
C PRO A 52 -3.16 5.36 -1.59
N PHE A 53 -3.42 5.00 -0.35
CA PHE A 53 -4.60 4.26 0.10
C PHE A 53 -5.23 4.95 1.30
N ILE A 54 -6.54 4.82 1.43
CA ILE A 54 -7.34 5.30 2.55
C ILE A 54 -8.18 4.16 3.11
N CYS A 55 -8.39 4.16 4.42
CA CYS A 55 -9.28 3.24 5.11
C CYS A 55 -10.09 3.99 6.16
N ASP A 56 -11.42 3.80 6.13
CA ASP A 56 -12.31 4.27 7.19
C ASP A 56 -12.20 3.32 8.38
N ARG A 57 -11.91 3.86 9.57
CA ARG A 57 -11.69 3.06 10.80
C ARG A 57 -12.94 2.33 11.29
N LYS A 58 -14.13 2.73 10.88
CA LYS A 58 -15.40 2.06 11.23
C LYS A 58 -15.68 0.90 10.27
N ILE A 59 -15.21 0.99 9.03
CA ILE A 59 -15.40 -0.01 7.96
C ILE A 59 -14.25 -1.03 7.92
N GLY A 60 -13.01 -0.56 8.04
CA GLY A 60 -11.78 -1.37 8.00
C GLY A 60 -11.35 -1.84 6.61
N ILE A 61 -11.97 -1.32 5.54
CA ILE A 61 -11.62 -1.64 4.14
C ILE A 61 -10.65 -0.59 3.61
N TRP A 62 -9.61 -1.05 2.92
CA TRP A 62 -8.66 -0.18 2.21
C TRP A 62 -9.10 0.04 0.77
N GLU A 63 -9.01 1.30 0.34
CA GLU A 63 -9.33 1.75 -1.02
C GLU A 63 -8.24 2.72 -1.49
N ILE A 64 -8.12 2.94 -2.80
CA ILE A 64 -7.17 3.92 -3.34
C ILE A 64 -7.61 5.32 -2.90
N ASP A 65 -6.68 6.13 -2.37
CA ASP A 65 -6.98 7.52 -2.02
C ASP A 65 -6.80 8.41 -3.27
N GLU A 66 -7.88 8.57 -4.04
CA GLU A 66 -7.91 9.43 -5.22
C GLU A 66 -7.74 10.93 -4.90
N GLN A 67 -7.84 11.31 -3.61
CA GLN A 67 -7.74 12.69 -3.13
C GLN A 67 -6.40 12.97 -2.42
N ASP A 68 -5.44 12.03 -2.46
CA ASP A 68 -4.09 12.25 -1.95
C ASP A 68 -3.39 13.33 -2.78
N GLU A 69 -2.92 14.39 -2.12
CA GLU A 69 -2.31 15.56 -2.80
C GLU A 69 -0.99 15.21 -3.51
N GLU A 70 -0.25 14.20 -3.01
CA GLU A 70 1.01 13.76 -3.59
C GLU A 70 0.79 12.74 -4.72
N GLY A 71 -0.34 12.02 -4.71
CA GLY A 71 -0.67 11.00 -5.68
C GLY A 71 0.30 9.81 -5.64
N ILE A 72 0.57 9.23 -6.82
CA ILE A 72 1.57 8.16 -6.96
C ILE A 72 2.95 8.80 -7.11
N VAL A 73 3.88 8.42 -6.23
CA VAL A 73 5.23 9.01 -6.16
C VAL A 73 6.30 8.00 -6.55
N ASP A 74 7.28 8.46 -7.33
CA ASP A 74 8.39 7.67 -7.84
C ASP A 74 9.61 7.76 -6.92
N PHE A 75 10.31 6.63 -6.72
CA PHE A 75 11.52 6.55 -5.92
C PHE A 75 12.64 5.81 -6.64
N SER A 76 13.87 6.31 -6.55
CA SER A 76 15.08 5.66 -7.07
C SER A 76 15.61 4.51 -6.19
N ILE A 77 14.87 4.14 -5.15
CA ILE A 77 15.18 3.02 -4.25
C ILE A 77 14.10 1.94 -4.35
N ALA A 78 14.49 0.69 -4.09
CA ALA A 78 13.55 -0.42 -4.02
C ALA A 78 12.74 -0.35 -2.72
N CYS A 79 11.56 -0.99 -2.74
CA CYS A 79 10.74 -1.17 -1.56
C CYS A 79 11.44 -2.00 -0.49
N PRO A 80 11.15 -1.74 0.80
CA PRO A 80 11.60 -2.61 1.88
C PRO A 80 11.08 -4.04 1.71
N GLN A 81 11.74 -4.97 2.40
CA GLN A 81 11.29 -6.36 2.47
C GLN A 81 9.92 -6.44 3.15
N VAL A 82 9.07 -7.35 2.67
CA VAL A 82 7.77 -7.63 3.26
C VAL A 82 7.92 -8.47 4.52
N GLU A 83 7.08 -8.20 5.51
CA GLU A 83 6.94 -9.07 6.68
C GLU A 83 5.82 -10.06 6.39
N GLU A 84 6.14 -11.35 6.38
CA GLU A 84 5.16 -12.38 6.08
C GLU A 84 4.20 -12.57 7.24
N VAL A 85 2.91 -12.47 6.93
CA VAL A 85 1.80 -12.75 7.84
C VAL A 85 1.14 -14.06 7.43
N GLU A 86 0.72 -14.84 8.42
CA GLU A 86 0.03 -16.12 8.20
C GLU A 86 -1.20 -15.97 7.29
N SER A 87 -1.37 -16.93 6.37
CA SER A 87 -2.45 -16.90 5.39
C SER A 87 -3.84 -16.90 6.04
N GLU A 88 -3.99 -17.54 7.19
CA GLU A 88 -5.23 -17.56 7.98
C GLU A 88 -5.65 -16.16 8.41
N LEU A 89 -4.71 -15.30 8.78
CA LEU A 89 -4.98 -13.91 9.15
C LEU A 89 -5.38 -13.09 7.93
N LEU A 90 -4.68 -13.26 6.80
CA LEU A 90 -5.02 -12.58 5.55
C LEU A 90 -6.42 -12.95 5.04
N ASN A 91 -6.87 -14.19 5.25
CA ASN A 91 -8.21 -14.64 4.86
C ASN A 91 -9.34 -13.96 5.65
N THR A 92 -9.04 -13.35 6.80
CA THR A 92 -10.01 -12.57 7.58
C THR A 92 -10.14 -11.13 7.12
N CYS A 93 -9.29 -10.68 6.19
CA CYS A 93 -9.29 -9.30 5.72
C CYS A 93 -10.62 -8.93 5.07
N PRO A 94 -11.21 -7.78 5.44
CA PRO A 94 -12.45 -7.34 4.85
C PRO A 94 -12.19 -7.04 3.37
N LYS A 95 -13.02 -7.61 2.51
CA LYS A 95 -12.94 -7.39 1.06
C LYS A 95 -13.85 -6.23 0.71
N SER A 96 -13.42 -5.38 -0.22
CA SER A 96 -14.33 -4.42 -0.83
C SER A 96 -15.47 -5.20 -1.50
N PRO A 97 -16.74 -4.77 -1.35
CA PRO A 97 -17.83 -5.37 -2.11
C PRO A 97 -17.50 -5.23 -3.60
N GLU A 98 -17.44 -6.35 -4.31
CA GLU A 98 -17.25 -6.36 -5.76
C GLU A 98 -18.34 -5.46 -6.39
N LYS A 99 -17.93 -4.36 -7.03
CA LYS A 99 -18.82 -3.46 -7.78
C LYS A 99 -19.16 -4.06 -9.15
#